data_AF-Q07RK4-F1
#
_entry.id   AF-Q07RK4-F1
#
_cell.length_a   1.000
_cell.length_b   1.000
_cell.length_c   1.000
_cell.angle_alpha   90.00
_cell.angle_beta   90.00
_cell.angle_gamma   90.00
#
_symmetry.space_group_name_H-M   'P 1'
#
loop_
_entity.id
_entity.type
_entity.pdbx_description
1 polymer ?
#
loop_
_entity_poly.entity_id
_entity_poly.type
_entity_poly.pdbx_seq_one_letter_code
_entity_poly.pdbx_strand_id
1 'polypeptide(L)'
;MPRANQPDLFGPDPQATLFDEDAPTPVYRADPDEVRAELLKILAEARAAKTLPWAPSKAALYRTVFPQMANWLPDDEANQLRFEFASELARLDAA
;
A
#
# COMPACT_ATOMS: atom_id res chain seq x y z
N MET A 1 -46.85 -18.05 -49.78
CA MET A 1 -46.53 -17.18 -48.64
C MET A 1 -45.50 -17.90 -47.76
N PRO A 2 -44.19 -17.65 -47.89
CA PRO A 2 -43.18 -18.20 -46.98
C PRO A 2 -42.74 -17.13 -45.97
N ARG A 3 -42.80 -17.42 -44.67
CA ARG A 3 -42.01 -16.69 -43.66
C ARG A 3 -41.26 -17.72 -42.81
N ALA A 4 -39.95 -17.63 -42.94
CA ALA A 4 -38.94 -18.50 -42.40
C ALA A 4 -38.92 -18.48 -40.87
N ASN A 5 -38.79 -19.68 -40.30
CA ASN A 5 -37.90 -20.05 -39.19
C ASN A 5 -37.19 -18.87 -38.50
N GLN A 6 -37.86 -18.20 -37.57
CA GLN A 6 -37.17 -17.39 -36.57
C GLN A 6 -36.76 -18.32 -35.42
N PRO A 7 -35.46 -18.61 -35.24
CA PRO A 7 -35.00 -19.20 -34.01
C PRO A 7 -35.24 -18.18 -32.89
N ASP A 8 -35.79 -18.68 -31.80
CA ASP A 8 -36.03 -18.01 -30.54
C ASP A 8 -34.78 -17.17 -30.14
N LEU A 9 -34.90 -15.85 -30.25
CA LEU A 9 -33.81 -14.87 -30.01
C LEU A 9 -33.54 -14.65 -28.51
N PHE A 10 -34.21 -15.41 -27.64
CA PHE A 10 -34.08 -15.35 -26.18
C PHE A 10 -33.75 -16.76 -25.65
N GLY A 11 -32.63 -17.32 -26.15
CA GLY A 11 -31.97 -18.40 -25.42
C GLY A 11 -31.56 -17.91 -24.03
N PRO A 12 -31.57 -18.78 -23.00
CA PRO A 12 -31.20 -18.38 -21.65
C PRO A 12 -29.78 -17.82 -21.64
N ASP A 13 -29.64 -16.54 -21.29
CA ASP A 13 -28.36 -15.86 -21.15
C ASP A 13 -27.37 -16.70 -20.33
N PRO A 14 -26.25 -17.16 -20.90
CA PRO A 14 -25.18 -17.78 -20.11
C PRO A 14 -24.37 -16.74 -19.30
N GLN A 15 -24.81 -15.48 -19.24
CA GLN A 15 -24.12 -14.41 -18.51
C GLN A 15 -24.58 -14.23 -17.06
N ALA A 16 -25.56 -15.00 -16.57
CA ALA A 16 -25.97 -14.94 -15.16
C ALA A 16 -24.95 -15.55 -14.17
N THR A 17 -23.87 -16.15 -14.65
CA THR A 17 -22.80 -16.75 -13.82
C THR A 17 -21.50 -15.92 -13.78
N LEU A 18 -21.52 -14.67 -14.23
CA LEU A 18 -20.34 -13.78 -14.18
C LEU A 18 -20.22 -12.99 -12.86
N PHE A 19 -21.20 -13.11 -11.97
CA PHE A 19 -21.14 -12.58 -10.61
C PHE A 19 -20.89 -13.72 -9.65
N ASP A 20 -19.66 -14.23 -9.66
CA ASP A 20 -19.12 -15.02 -8.56
C ASP A 20 -18.96 -14.05 -7.37
N GLU A 21 -20.08 -13.79 -6.68
CA GLU A 21 -20.21 -12.88 -5.53
C GLU A 21 -19.49 -13.42 -4.28
N ASP A 22 -18.85 -14.60 -4.35
CA ASP A 22 -18.19 -15.29 -3.24
C ASP A 22 -16.65 -15.30 -3.35
N ALA A 23 -16.06 -14.51 -4.24
CA ALA A 23 -14.63 -14.24 -4.12
C ALA A 23 -14.42 -13.35 -2.87
N PRO A 24 -13.78 -13.83 -1.78
CA PRO A 24 -13.48 -12.96 -0.66
C PRO A 24 -12.64 -11.82 -1.22
N THR A 25 -13.11 -10.58 -1.08
CA THR A 25 -12.30 -9.41 -1.40
C THR A 25 -10.98 -9.62 -0.68
N PRO A 26 -9.83 -9.74 -1.39
CA PRO A 26 -8.58 -9.99 -0.73
C PRO A 26 -8.35 -8.81 0.19
N VAL A 27 -8.56 -9.04 1.49
CA VAL A 27 -8.30 -8.05 2.52
C VAL A 27 -6.79 -7.89 2.48
N TYR A 28 -6.33 -6.88 1.77
CA TYR A 28 -4.92 -6.55 1.69
C TYR A 28 -4.48 -6.11 3.08
N ARG A 29 -4.10 -7.08 3.90
CA ARG A 29 -3.34 -6.84 5.11
C ARG A 29 -1.91 -6.69 4.65
N ALA A 30 -1.37 -5.48 4.80
CA ALA A 30 0.06 -5.28 4.58
C ALA A 30 0.81 -6.24 5.51
N ASP A 31 1.66 -7.09 4.94
CA ASP A 31 2.46 -8.02 5.70
C ASP A 31 3.43 -7.24 6.59
N PRO A 32 3.55 -7.56 7.89
CA PRO A 32 4.44 -6.82 8.79
C PRO A 32 5.89 -6.84 8.31
N ASP A 33 6.34 -7.93 7.68
CA ASP A 33 7.65 -8.03 7.05
C ASP A 33 7.80 -7.10 5.84
N GLU A 34 6.76 -6.94 5.01
CA GLU A 34 6.77 -5.96 3.89
C GLU A 34 6.80 -4.53 4.43
N VAL A 35 6.00 -4.24 5.47
CA VAL A 35 5.99 -2.95 6.15
C VAL A 35 7.37 -2.65 6.74
N ARG A 36 8.02 -3.65 7.37
CA ARG A 36 9.40 -3.53 7.87
C ARG A 36 10.37 -3.15 6.75
N ALA A 37 10.31 -3.89 5.65
CA ALA A 37 11.20 -3.68 4.51
C ALA A 37 11.02 -2.28 3.90
N GLU A 38 9.78 -1.81 3.78
CA GLU A 38 9.49 -0.47 3.26
C GLU A 38 9.96 0.63 4.21
N LEU A 39 9.75 0.49 5.53
CA LEU A 39 10.24 1.44 6.53
C LEU A 39 11.77 1.51 6.55
N LEU A 40 12.45 0.36 6.49
CA LEU A 40 13.91 0.27 6.41
C LEU A 40 14.43 0.90 5.11
N LYS A 41 13.71 0.74 4.00
CA LYS A 41 14.07 1.36 2.73
C LYS A 41 13.96 2.89 2.78
N ILE A 42 12.86 3.42 3.32
CA ILE A 42 12.69 4.87 3.55
C ILE A 42 13.81 5.39 4.46
N LEU A 43 14.14 4.66 5.52
CA LEU A 43 15.23 5.01 6.43
C LEU A 43 16.59 5.01 5.70
N ALA A 44 16.87 3.99 4.88
CA ALA A 44 18.10 3.89 4.12
C ALA A 44 18.23 5.02 3.09
N GLU A 45 17.13 5.42 2.44
CA GLU A 45 17.08 6.60 1.56
C GLU A 45 17.41 7.89 2.32
N ALA A 46 16.81 8.12 3.49
CA ALA A 46 17.14 9.27 4.34
C ALA A 46 18.61 9.26 4.76
N ARG A 47 19.14 8.11 5.16
CA ARG A 47 20.52 7.96 5.66
C ARG A 47 21.57 8.12 4.56
N ALA A 48 21.27 7.65 3.35
CA ALA A 48 22.14 7.79 2.19
C ALA A 48 22.14 9.22 1.63
N ALA A 49 21.02 9.94 1.80
CA ALA A 49 20.92 11.33 1.42
C ALA A 49 21.69 12.24 2.39
N LYS A 50 22.33 13.29 1.85
CA LYS A 50 22.99 14.32 2.67
C LYS A 50 22.04 15.46 3.07
N THR A 51 20.96 15.64 2.31
CA THR A 51 19.92 16.65 2.46
C THR A 51 18.57 15.97 2.23
N LEU A 52 17.47 16.54 2.72
CA LEU A 52 16.12 15.96 2.57
C LEU A 52 15.87 15.51 1.11
N PRO A 53 15.81 14.19 0.81
CA PRO A 53 15.67 13.71 -0.56
C PRO A 53 14.23 13.83 -1.06
N TRP A 54 13.30 14.05 -0.14
CA TRP A 54 11.88 14.20 -0.42
C TRP A 54 11.46 15.67 -0.37
N ALA A 55 10.46 16.02 -1.18
CA ALA A 55 9.79 17.31 -1.06
C ALA A 55 9.19 17.49 0.36
N PRO A 56 9.05 18.72 0.88
CA PRO A 56 8.57 18.99 2.23
C PRO A 56 7.19 18.37 2.51
N SER A 57 6.28 18.35 1.54
CA SER A 57 4.98 17.68 1.66
C SER A 57 5.11 16.16 1.84
N LYS A 58 6.08 15.54 1.15
CA LYS A 58 6.35 14.09 1.23
C LYS A 58 7.04 13.73 2.54
N ALA A 59 7.94 14.58 3.04
CA ALA A 59 8.54 14.41 4.37
C ALA A 59 7.51 14.54 5.50
N ALA A 60 6.56 15.48 5.39
CA ALA A 60 5.45 15.60 6.33
C ALA A 60 4.56 14.35 6.30
N LEU A 61 4.26 13.82 5.11
CA LEU A 61 3.52 12.57 4.95
C LEU A 61 4.27 11.41 5.61
N TYR A 62 5.57 11.25 5.37
CA TYR A 62 6.34 10.18 6.02
C TYR A 62 6.41 10.37 7.54
N ARG A 63 6.53 11.58 8.08
CA ARG A 63 6.43 11.81 9.54
C ARG A 63 5.13 11.30 10.15
N THR A 64 4.03 11.28 9.39
CA THR A 64 2.73 10.80 9.86
C THR A 64 2.46 9.33 9.55
N VAL A 65 2.88 8.87 8.37
CA VAL A 65 2.66 7.49 7.88
C VAL A 65 3.65 6.51 8.50
N PHE A 66 4.89 6.92 8.74
CA PHE A 66 5.93 6.08 9.34
C PHE A 66 5.53 5.53 10.72
N PRO A 67 5.04 6.33 11.69
CA PRO A 67 4.56 5.77 12.96
C PRO A 67 3.28 4.95 12.80
N GLN A 68 2.41 5.25 11.83
CA GLN A 68 1.22 4.45 11.55
C GLN A 68 1.57 3.08 10.97
N MET A 69 2.52 3.01 10.04
CA MET A 69 3.09 1.77 9.51
C MET A 69 3.84 0.99 10.59
N ALA A 70 4.59 1.69 11.44
CA ALA A 70 5.29 1.05 12.56
C ALA A 70 4.35 0.42 13.60
N ASN A 71 3.07 0.81 13.67
CA ASN A 71 2.09 0.13 14.54
C ASN A 71 1.76 -1.31 14.10
N TRP A 72 2.14 -1.71 12.87
CA TRP A 72 1.99 -3.07 12.39
C TRP A 72 3.17 -3.97 12.81
N LEU A 73 4.22 -3.37 13.36
CA LEU A 73 5.43 -4.05 13.84
C LEU A 73 5.40 -4.21 15.36
N PRO A 74 6.21 -5.12 15.92
CA PRO A 74 6.45 -5.19 17.36
C PRO A 74 6.96 -3.85 17.90
N ASP A 75 6.51 -3.46 19.10
CA ASP A 75 6.86 -2.18 19.72
C ASP A 75 8.37 -1.92 19.80
N ASP A 76 9.18 -2.96 20.03
CA ASP A 76 10.64 -2.87 20.09
C ASP A 76 11.24 -2.36 18.77
N GLU A 77 10.90 -3.03 17.66
CA GLU A 77 11.34 -2.65 16.32
C GLU A 77 10.75 -1.31 15.87
N ALA A 78 9.47 -1.10 16.16
CA ALA A 78 8.77 0.15 15.84
C ALA A 78 9.43 1.35 16.52
N ASN A 79 9.80 1.23 17.80
CA ASN A 79 10.47 2.29 18.55
C ASN A 79 11.88 2.55 18.03
N GLN A 80 12.63 1.50 17.71
CA GLN A 80 13.95 1.66 17.09
C GLN A 80 13.87 2.41 15.76
N LEU A 81 13.00 1.98 14.85
CA LEU A 81 12.84 2.61 13.53
C LEU A 81 12.38 4.07 13.64
N ARG A 82 11.46 4.37 14.57
CA ARG A 82 11.01 5.75 14.85
C ARG A 82 12.15 6.63 15.35
N PHE A 83 12.98 6.10 16.25
CA PHE A 83 14.13 6.81 16.79
C PHE A 83 15.18 7.10 15.70
N GLU A 84 15.52 6.10 14.88
CA GLU A 84 16.46 6.28 13.77
C GLU A 84 15.93 7.29 12.75
N PHE A 85 14.64 7.21 12.39
CA PHE A 85 14.02 8.13 11.45
C PHE A 85 13.99 9.58 11.97
N ALA A 86 13.64 9.77 13.24
CA ALA A 86 13.67 11.08 13.88
C ALA A 86 15.10 11.66 13.92
N SER A 87 16.09 10.81 14.24
CA SER A 87 17.50 11.21 14.28
C SER A 87 18.02 11.64 12.91
N GLU A 88 17.74 10.85 11.86
CA GLU A 88 18.17 11.22 10.51
C GLU A 88 17.40 12.44 9.98
N LEU A 89 16.11 12.60 10.29
CA LEU A 89 15.41 13.83 9.95
C LEU A 89 16.00 15.06 10.63
N ALA A 90 16.38 14.98 11.90
CA ALA A 90 17.02 16.09 12.59
C ALA A 90 18.38 16.44 11.96
N ARG A 91 19.14 15.43 11.53
CA ARG A 91 20.39 15.62 10.79
C ARG A 91 20.14 16.28 9.43
N LEU A 92 19.13 15.85 8.69
CA LEU A 92 18.80 16.39 7.37
C LEU A 92 18.21 17.81 7.43
N ASP A 93 17.56 18.17 8.55
CA ASP A 93 17.05 19.53 8.81
C ASP A 93 18.19 20.50 9.18
N ALA A 94 19.27 19.97 9.79
CA ALA A 94 20.45 20.73 10.18
C ALA A 94 21.55 20.85 9.11
N ALA A 95 21.40 20.16 7.97
CA ALA A 95 22.37 20.11 6.86
C ALA A 95 22.05 21.12 5.76
#